data_AF-Q6E6F9-F1
#
_entry.id   AF-Q6E6F9-F1
#
_cell.length_a   1.000
_cell.length_b   1.000
_cell.length_c   1.000
_cell.angle_alpha   90.00
_cell.angle_beta   90.00
_cell.angle_gamma   90.00
#
_symmetry.space_group_name_H-M   'P 1'
#
loop_
_entity.id
_entity.type
_entity.pdbx_description
1 polymer ?
#
loop_
_entity_poly.entity_id
_entity_poly.type
_entity_poly.pdbx_seq_one_letter_code
_entity_poly.pdbx_strand_id
1 'polypeptide(L)'
;ELLSSENNENLALNNFINRTKQKMLLILSVSEGRNIREMLYSISDKEVTLFEKQLPFFRDYNLSSSGKGEDQEVSCTESAFDRSQVPKTSSEYPERYSLTQFKNMLLEDLSYLESKHIISSFDDILSMLAQDIITLKLMSNERSAELALNKKTKANLERKVGYLTAKARAYEEYLASFASKLVTKKKTGFFSLENEFKREGKSSLYGTYKYTAGRLRTKGVLVGIKETDSSLFGSVYFYLICNDPLVFRIEMFIKDRMVGSDNVRIDELLKMKCYGVKSVDVCGLAEFCVEGFIDLINKKYME
;
A
#
# COMPACT_ATOMS: atom_id res chain seq x y z
N GLU A 1 -27.75 -28.24 -11.38
CA GLU A 1 -27.58 -28.72 -12.77
C GLU A 1 -28.42 -27.93 -13.78
N LEU A 2 -29.72 -27.68 -13.54
CA LEU A 2 -30.55 -26.86 -14.46
C LEU A 2 -30.11 -25.39 -14.55
N LEU A 3 -29.80 -24.74 -13.41
CA LEU A 3 -29.35 -23.35 -13.35
C LEU A 3 -27.96 -23.11 -14.01
N SER A 4 -27.10 -24.13 -14.02
CA SER A 4 -25.81 -24.07 -14.71
C SER A 4 -25.95 -24.24 -16.22
N SER A 5 -26.96 -24.98 -16.69
CA SER A 5 -27.25 -25.15 -18.11
C SER A 5 -27.79 -23.86 -18.73
N GLU A 6 -28.75 -23.21 -18.06
CA GLU A 6 -29.32 -21.93 -18.52
C GLU A 6 -28.27 -20.81 -18.58
N ASN A 7 -27.32 -20.76 -17.64
CA ASN A 7 -26.22 -19.80 -17.70
C ASN A 7 -25.26 -20.04 -18.88
N ASN A 8 -25.01 -21.29 -19.23
CA ASN A 8 -24.16 -21.63 -20.38
C ASN A 8 -24.82 -21.29 -21.72
N GLU A 9 -26.14 -21.51 -21.83
CA GLU A 9 -26.90 -21.13 -23.03
C GLU A 9 -26.96 -19.62 -23.22
N ASN A 10 -27.18 -18.86 -22.15
CA ASN A 10 -27.14 -17.40 -22.18
C ASN A 10 -25.75 -16.85 -22.54
N LEU A 11 -24.68 -17.48 -22.03
CA LEU A 11 -23.31 -17.13 -22.39
C LEU A 11 -23.04 -17.40 -23.89
N ALA A 12 -23.47 -18.55 -24.40
CA ALA A 12 -23.32 -18.91 -25.81
C ALA A 12 -24.08 -17.94 -26.73
N LEU A 13 -25.29 -17.55 -26.33
CA LEU A 13 -26.12 -16.57 -27.05
C LEU A 13 -25.49 -15.17 -27.04
N ASN A 14 -24.96 -14.71 -25.91
CA ASN A 14 -24.23 -13.44 -25.83
C ASN A 14 -22.95 -13.46 -26.67
N ASN A 15 -22.21 -14.56 -26.68
CA ASN A 15 -21.04 -14.73 -27.55
C ASN A 15 -21.43 -14.70 -29.02
N PHE A 16 -22.56 -15.32 -29.39
CA PHE A 16 -23.10 -15.26 -30.74
C PHE A 16 -23.47 -13.83 -31.14
N ILE A 17 -24.24 -13.10 -30.31
CA ILE A 17 -24.58 -11.69 -30.52
C ILE A 17 -23.32 -10.84 -30.71
N ASN A 18 -22.30 -11.05 -29.87
CA ASN A 18 -21.04 -10.32 -29.97
C ASN A 18 -20.30 -10.62 -31.29
N ARG A 19 -20.27 -11.89 -31.73
CA ARG A 19 -19.73 -12.27 -33.05
C ARG A 19 -20.51 -11.58 -34.18
N THR A 20 -21.84 -11.53 -34.11
CA THR A 20 -22.67 -10.86 -35.12
C THR A 20 -22.43 -9.35 -35.14
N LYS A 21 -22.37 -8.68 -33.97
CA LYS A 21 -22.02 -7.26 -33.85
C LYS A 21 -20.65 -6.95 -34.43
N GLN A 22 -19.68 -7.82 -34.17
CA GLN A 22 -18.33 -7.72 -34.72
C GLN A 22 -18.36 -7.81 -36.26
N LYS A 23 -19.01 -8.84 -36.84
CA LYS A 23 -19.16 -8.98 -38.30
C LYS A 23 -19.85 -7.75 -38.92
N MET A 24 -20.88 -7.24 -38.25
CA MET A 24 -21.59 -6.02 -38.63
C MET A 24 -20.68 -4.79 -38.63
N LEU A 25 -19.82 -4.64 -37.62
CA LEU A 25 -18.87 -3.52 -37.53
C LEU A 25 -17.87 -3.52 -38.70
N LEU A 26 -17.40 -4.70 -39.12
CA LEU A 26 -16.50 -4.83 -40.28
C LEU A 26 -17.21 -4.48 -41.60
N ILE A 27 -18.49 -4.84 -41.74
CA ILE A 27 -19.25 -4.47 -42.94
C ILE A 27 -19.55 -2.97 -42.94
N LEU A 28 -19.95 -2.39 -41.80
CA LEU A 28 -20.17 -0.95 -41.65
C LEU A 28 -18.93 -0.10 -41.95
N SER A 29 -17.71 -0.62 -41.78
CA SER A 29 -16.48 0.09 -42.10
C SER A 29 -16.06 0.02 -43.58
N VAL A 30 -16.77 -0.77 -44.39
CA VAL A 30 -16.42 -1.09 -45.78
C VAL A 30 -17.49 -0.68 -46.76
N SER A 31 -18.75 -0.93 -46.47
CA SER A 31 -19.87 -0.72 -47.39
C SER A 31 -20.63 0.57 -47.11
N GLU A 32 -21.04 1.23 -48.20
CA GLU A 32 -21.80 2.48 -48.15
C GLU A 32 -23.27 2.20 -48.48
N GLY A 33 -24.19 2.63 -47.61
CA GLY A 33 -25.62 2.45 -47.81
C GLY A 33 -26.45 3.29 -46.86
N ARG A 34 -27.69 3.61 -47.24
CA ARG A 34 -28.62 4.37 -46.36
C ARG A 34 -29.32 3.47 -45.35
N ASN A 35 -29.50 2.20 -45.70
CA ASN A 35 -30.13 1.19 -44.86
C ASN A 35 -29.26 -0.08 -44.78
N ILE A 36 -29.34 -0.81 -43.66
CA ILE A 36 -28.60 -2.06 -43.45
C ILE A 36 -28.91 -3.08 -44.55
N ARG A 37 -30.18 -3.20 -44.94
CA ARG A 37 -30.59 -4.10 -46.04
C ARG A 37 -29.94 -3.71 -47.36
N GLU A 38 -29.95 -2.42 -47.70
CA GLU A 38 -29.31 -1.93 -48.94
C GLU A 38 -27.81 -2.19 -48.94
N MET A 39 -27.15 -1.98 -47.80
CA MET A 39 -25.73 -2.23 -47.59
C MET A 39 -25.34 -3.72 -47.72
N LEU A 40 -26.22 -4.63 -47.29
CA LEU A 40 -25.99 -6.07 -47.37
C LEU A 40 -26.24 -6.65 -48.78
N TYR A 41 -27.13 -6.03 -49.56
CA TYR A 41 -27.44 -6.47 -50.92
C TYR A 41 -26.65 -5.75 -52.01
N SER A 42 -26.10 -4.55 -51.73
CA SER A 42 -25.20 -3.87 -52.66
C SER A 42 -23.85 -4.59 -52.72
N ILE A 43 -23.30 -4.77 -53.91
CA ILE A 43 -21.93 -5.25 -54.10
C ILE A 43 -21.27 -4.31 -55.09
N SER A 44 -20.20 -3.66 -54.66
CA SER A 44 -19.35 -2.83 -55.52
C SER A 44 -17.91 -3.31 -55.46
N ASP A 45 -17.21 -3.31 -56.59
CA ASP A 45 -15.80 -3.71 -56.68
C ASP A 45 -14.89 -2.89 -55.75
N LYS A 46 -15.27 -1.64 -55.46
CA LYS A 46 -14.56 -0.78 -54.51
C LYS A 46 -14.65 -1.31 -53.07
N GLU A 47 -15.82 -1.80 -52.66
CA GLU A 47 -16.02 -2.39 -51.32
C GLU A 47 -15.19 -3.66 -51.14
N VAL A 48 -15.07 -4.47 -52.19
CA VAL A 48 -14.29 -5.72 -52.16
C VAL A 48 -12.82 -5.43 -51.84
N THR A 49 -12.23 -4.43 -52.49
CA THR A 49 -10.83 -4.05 -52.24
C THR A 49 -10.59 -3.50 -50.82
N LEU A 50 -11.55 -2.75 -50.28
CA LEU A 50 -11.47 -2.22 -48.90
C LEU A 50 -11.63 -3.34 -47.86
N PHE A 51 -12.53 -4.30 -48.13
CA PHE A 51 -12.74 -5.46 -47.28
C PHE A 51 -11.47 -6.31 -47.14
N GLU A 52 -10.83 -6.64 -48.27
CA GLU A 52 -9.60 -7.44 -48.28
C GLU A 52 -8.46 -6.76 -47.48
N LYS A 53 -8.43 -5.43 -47.47
CA LYS A 53 -7.45 -4.65 -46.70
C LYS A 53 -7.75 -4.62 -45.20
N GLN A 54 -9.03 -4.60 -44.80
CA GLN A 54 -9.44 -4.49 -43.39
C GLN A 54 -9.56 -5.83 -42.67
N LEU A 55 -9.82 -6.93 -43.40
CA LEU A 55 -9.94 -8.29 -42.87
C LEU A 55 -8.79 -8.72 -41.91
N PRO A 56 -7.49 -8.50 -42.25
CA PRO A 56 -6.40 -8.93 -41.37
C PRO A 56 -6.37 -8.16 -40.03
N PHE A 57 -6.66 -6.85 -40.04
CA PHE A 57 -6.69 -6.03 -38.82
C PHE A 57 -7.80 -6.47 -37.85
N PHE A 58 -8.95 -6.85 -38.42
CA PHE A 58 -10.09 -7.33 -37.65
C PHE A 58 -9.81 -8.70 -36.99
N ARG A 59 -9.06 -9.58 -37.66
CA ARG A 59 -8.65 -10.88 -37.12
C ARG A 59 -7.76 -10.75 -35.87
N ASP A 60 -6.75 -9.88 -35.94
CA ASP A 60 -5.78 -9.71 -34.86
C ASP A 60 -6.39 -9.08 -33.59
N TYR A 61 -7.41 -8.23 -33.78
CA TYR A 61 -8.20 -7.66 -32.68
C TYR A 61 -9.02 -8.72 -31.91
N ASN A 62 -9.60 -9.70 -32.63
CA ASN A 62 -10.39 -10.78 -32.02
C ASN A 62 -9.52 -11.81 -31.28
N LEU A 63 -8.31 -12.12 -31.78
CA LEU A 63 -7.37 -12.98 -31.03
C LEU A 63 -6.89 -12.32 -29.73
N SER A 64 -6.76 -10.99 -29.72
CA SER A 64 -6.25 -10.23 -28.56
C SER A 64 -7.29 -10.02 -27.44
N SER A 65 -8.58 -10.13 -27.77
CA SER A 65 -9.69 -9.95 -26.82
C SER A 65 -10.16 -11.26 -26.18
N SER A 66 -10.00 -12.40 -26.85
CA SER A 66 -10.31 -13.73 -26.28
C SER A 66 -9.31 -14.20 -25.21
N GLY A 67 -8.15 -13.54 -25.05
CA GLY A 67 -7.09 -13.95 -24.11
C GLY A 67 -7.04 -13.17 -22.79
N LYS A 68 -8.10 -12.44 -22.42
CA LYS A 68 -8.15 -11.63 -21.18
C LYS A 68 -9.34 -11.97 -20.27
N GLY A 69 -9.66 -13.26 -20.16
CA GLY A 69 -10.52 -13.77 -19.09
C GLY A 69 -9.66 -14.50 -18.06
N GLU A 70 -9.66 -13.97 -16.84
CA GLU A 70 -9.45 -14.67 -15.56
C GLU A 70 -8.23 -15.61 -15.46
N ASP A 71 -7.10 -15.05 -15.02
CA ASP A 71 -6.27 -15.57 -13.93
C ASP A 71 -5.10 -14.61 -13.73
N GLN A 72 -5.18 -13.79 -12.69
CA GLN A 72 -4.08 -12.92 -12.26
C GLN A 72 -3.78 -13.17 -10.79
N GLU A 73 -3.16 -14.32 -10.52
CA GLU A 73 -2.18 -14.41 -9.45
C GLU A 73 -0.78 -14.06 -9.97
N VAL A 74 -0.06 -13.41 -9.09
CA VAL A 74 1.18 -12.67 -9.30
C VAL A 74 2.37 -13.62 -9.33
N SER A 75 3.21 -13.56 -10.36
CA SER A 75 4.66 -13.39 -10.16
C SER A 75 5.38 -13.04 -11.47
N CYS A 76 6.24 -12.05 -11.36
CA CYS A 76 7.19 -11.67 -12.38
C CYS A 76 8.40 -12.61 -12.32
N THR A 77 8.79 -13.19 -13.45
CA THR A 77 10.22 -13.39 -13.79
C THR A 77 10.39 -13.37 -15.29
N GLU A 78 11.30 -12.51 -15.73
CA GLU A 78 11.85 -12.42 -17.08
C GLU A 78 12.36 -13.78 -17.56
N SER A 79 11.91 -14.24 -18.72
CA SER A 79 12.76 -14.97 -19.67
C SER A 79 12.09 -15.00 -21.04
N ALA A 80 12.91 -14.84 -22.07
CA ALA A 80 12.51 -14.92 -23.47
C ALA A 80 11.89 -16.29 -23.75
N PHE A 81 10.57 -16.33 -23.94
CA PHE A 81 9.88 -17.52 -24.41
C PHE A 81 9.47 -17.32 -25.88
N ASP A 82 10.10 -18.14 -26.72
CA ASP A 82 9.96 -18.20 -28.16
C ASP A 82 8.49 -18.41 -28.56
N ARG A 83 7.93 -17.46 -29.31
CA ARG A 83 6.51 -17.40 -29.71
C ARG A 83 6.19 -18.36 -30.89
N SER A 84 7.09 -19.28 -31.20
CA SER A 84 7.01 -20.17 -32.37
C SER A 84 6.21 -21.47 -32.14
N GLN A 85 5.76 -21.76 -30.91
CA GLN A 85 5.17 -23.05 -30.54
C GLN A 85 3.85 -22.93 -29.76
N VAL A 86 2.98 -21.96 -30.11
CA VAL A 86 1.57 -22.02 -29.66
C VAL A 86 0.81 -22.90 -30.66
N PRO A 87 0.20 -24.04 -30.25
CA PRO A 87 -0.71 -24.78 -31.11
C PRO A 87 -1.82 -23.82 -31.51
N LYS A 88 -1.96 -23.56 -32.81
CA LYS A 88 -3.10 -22.79 -33.35
C LYS A 88 -4.36 -23.57 -33.00
N THR A 89 -4.99 -23.23 -31.88
CA THR A 89 -6.37 -23.61 -31.62
C THR A 89 -7.18 -23.05 -32.78
N SER A 90 -7.90 -23.94 -33.44
CA SER A 90 -8.63 -23.76 -34.69
C SER A 90 -9.26 -22.37 -34.82
N SER A 91 -8.66 -21.55 -35.68
CA SER A 91 -9.31 -20.40 -36.30
C SER A 91 -10.56 -20.92 -37.00
N GLU A 92 -11.74 -20.66 -36.41
CA GLU A 92 -13.07 -21.05 -36.94
C GLU A 92 -13.43 -20.30 -38.25
N TYR A 93 -12.50 -19.49 -38.77
CA TYR A 93 -12.63 -18.72 -40.00
C TYR A 93 -11.58 -19.18 -41.04
N PRO A 94 -11.97 -19.84 -42.15
CA PRO A 94 -11.12 -20.09 -43.31
C PRO A 94 -10.45 -18.81 -43.84
N GLU A 95 -9.21 -18.97 -44.29
CA GLU A 95 -8.25 -17.88 -44.57
C GLU A 95 -8.65 -16.88 -45.66
N ARG A 96 -9.79 -17.06 -46.36
CA ARG A 96 -10.29 -16.17 -47.41
C ARG A 96 -11.82 -16.21 -47.50
N TYR A 97 -12.49 -15.33 -46.79
CA TYR A 97 -13.90 -15.03 -47.10
C TYR A 97 -13.96 -13.95 -48.16
N SER A 98 -14.71 -14.18 -49.24
CA SER A 98 -15.09 -13.09 -50.13
C SER A 98 -16.11 -12.18 -49.44
N LEU A 99 -16.18 -10.91 -49.84
CA LEU A 99 -17.16 -9.96 -49.31
C LEU A 99 -18.59 -10.52 -49.40
N THR A 100 -18.93 -11.17 -50.51
CA THR A 100 -20.22 -11.81 -50.72
C THR A 100 -20.49 -12.94 -49.73
N GLN A 101 -19.51 -13.81 -49.48
CA GLN A 101 -19.63 -14.88 -48.49
C GLN A 101 -19.80 -14.32 -47.07
N PHE A 102 -19.11 -13.23 -46.76
CA PHE A 102 -19.19 -12.58 -45.46
C PHE A 102 -20.54 -11.87 -45.24
N LYS A 103 -21.05 -11.16 -46.25
CA LYS A 103 -22.40 -10.56 -46.22
C LYS A 103 -23.49 -11.62 -46.09
N ASN A 104 -23.38 -12.74 -46.81
CA ASN A 104 -24.32 -13.86 -46.69
C ASN A 104 -24.30 -14.50 -45.29
N MET A 105 -23.11 -14.71 -44.73
CA MET A 105 -22.97 -15.23 -43.37
C MET A 105 -23.58 -14.30 -42.32
N LEU A 106 -23.38 -12.98 -42.46
CA LEU A 106 -24.02 -12.02 -41.58
C LEU A 106 -25.55 -12.05 -41.71
N LEU A 107 -26.06 -12.22 -42.94
CA LEU A 107 -27.50 -12.32 -43.18
C LEU A 107 -28.09 -13.57 -42.54
N GLU A 108 -27.40 -14.71 -42.61
CA GLU A 108 -27.78 -15.94 -41.91
C GLU A 108 -27.79 -15.75 -40.39
N ASP A 109 -26.76 -15.10 -39.83
CA ASP A 109 -26.69 -14.80 -38.40
C ASP A 109 -27.83 -13.87 -37.93
N LEU A 110 -28.13 -12.84 -38.73
CA LEU A 110 -29.22 -11.89 -38.47
C LEU A 110 -30.59 -12.59 -38.51
N SER A 111 -30.81 -13.43 -39.52
CA SER A 111 -32.03 -14.22 -39.65
C SER A 111 -32.19 -15.22 -38.49
N TYR A 112 -31.09 -15.80 -38.01
CA TYR A 112 -31.10 -16.68 -36.84
C TYR A 112 -31.53 -15.92 -35.57
N LEU A 113 -31.01 -14.72 -35.34
CA LEU A 113 -31.39 -13.89 -34.19
C LEU A 113 -32.85 -13.43 -34.24
N GLU A 114 -33.36 -13.13 -35.43
CA GLU A 114 -34.78 -12.81 -35.66
C GLU A 114 -35.67 -14.03 -35.36
N SER A 115 -35.26 -15.23 -35.79
CA SER A 115 -35.99 -16.48 -35.51
C SER A 115 -36.07 -16.82 -34.02
N LYS A 116 -35.09 -16.36 -33.24
CA LYS A 116 -35.03 -16.51 -31.77
C LYS A 116 -35.75 -15.37 -31.02
N HIS A 117 -36.37 -14.43 -31.74
CA HIS A 117 -37.02 -13.23 -31.19
C HIS A 117 -36.11 -12.36 -30.30
N ILE A 118 -34.80 -12.43 -30.49
CA ILE A 118 -33.82 -11.60 -29.78
C ILE A 118 -33.82 -10.18 -30.37
N ILE A 119 -34.09 -10.10 -31.67
CA ILE A 119 -34.09 -8.88 -32.48
C ILE A 119 -35.38 -8.86 -33.30
N SER A 120 -36.02 -7.69 -33.39
CA SER A 120 -37.23 -7.44 -34.17
C SER A 120 -36.93 -6.84 -35.54
N SER A 121 -35.86 -6.04 -35.65
CA SER A 121 -35.35 -5.47 -36.91
C SER A 121 -33.82 -5.53 -36.93
N PHE A 122 -33.19 -5.62 -38.11
CA PHE A 122 -31.74 -5.51 -38.24
C PHE A 122 -31.16 -4.22 -37.61
N ASP A 123 -31.99 -3.18 -37.47
CA ASP A 123 -31.64 -1.91 -36.80
C ASP A 123 -31.46 -2.07 -35.27
N ASP A 124 -32.01 -3.11 -34.66
CA ASP A 124 -31.81 -3.38 -33.23
C ASP A 124 -30.37 -3.79 -32.95
N ILE A 125 -29.71 -4.51 -33.87
CA ILE A 125 -28.26 -4.81 -33.75
C ILE A 125 -27.46 -3.52 -33.76
N LEU A 126 -27.83 -2.58 -34.64
CA LEU A 126 -27.16 -1.29 -34.73
C LEU A 126 -27.37 -0.49 -33.44
N SER A 127 -28.58 -0.52 -32.89
CA SER A 127 -28.90 0.11 -31.60
C SER A 127 -28.12 -0.51 -30.45
N MET A 128 -28.00 -1.84 -30.41
CA MET A 128 -27.17 -2.55 -29.44
C MET A 128 -25.68 -2.19 -29.60
N LEU A 129 -25.17 -2.08 -30.83
CA LEU A 129 -23.79 -1.68 -31.11
C LEU A 129 -23.53 -0.22 -30.69
N ALA A 130 -24.49 0.68 -30.96
CA ALA A 130 -24.41 2.06 -30.51
C ALA A 130 -24.37 2.16 -28.97
N GLN A 131 -25.20 1.36 -28.29
CA GLN A 131 -25.19 1.27 -26.84
C GLN A 131 -23.86 0.72 -26.30
N ASP A 132 -23.26 -0.27 -26.97
CA ASP A 132 -21.95 -0.80 -26.61
C ASP A 132 -20.85 0.27 -26.75
N ILE A 133 -20.86 1.08 -27.81
CA ILE A 133 -19.90 2.17 -28.00
C ILE A 133 -20.02 3.21 -26.88
N ILE A 134 -21.25 3.60 -26.54
CA ILE A 134 -21.52 4.56 -25.46
C ILE A 134 -21.01 3.99 -24.13
N THR A 135 -21.35 2.74 -23.84
CA THR A 135 -20.93 2.03 -22.62
C THR A 135 -19.42 1.93 -22.55
N LEU A 136 -18.75 1.53 -23.64
CA LEU A 136 -17.29 1.44 -23.71
C LEU A 136 -16.63 2.79 -23.44
N LYS A 137 -17.20 3.87 -23.97
CA LYS A 137 -16.69 5.23 -23.75
C LYS A 137 -16.88 5.68 -22.31
N LEU A 138 -18.03 5.40 -21.70
CA LEU A 138 -18.30 5.67 -20.29
C LEU A 138 -17.31 4.92 -19.39
N MET A 139 -17.15 3.61 -19.60
CA MET A 139 -16.20 2.76 -18.88
C MET A 139 -14.74 3.19 -19.09
N SER A 140 -14.39 3.71 -20.28
CA SER A 140 -13.06 4.27 -20.54
C SER A 140 -12.81 5.56 -19.76
N ASN A 141 -13.82 6.43 -19.65
CA ASN A 141 -13.73 7.66 -18.87
C ASN A 141 -13.59 7.38 -17.38
N GLU A 142 -14.38 6.44 -16.85
CA GLU A 142 -14.30 5.99 -15.45
C GLU A 142 -12.92 5.42 -15.13
N ARG A 143 -12.43 4.46 -15.94
CA ARG A 143 -11.07 3.90 -15.78
C ARG A 143 -9.99 4.97 -15.85
N SER A 144 -10.14 5.97 -16.72
CA SER A 144 -9.17 7.07 -16.82
C SER A 144 -9.18 7.96 -15.57
N ALA A 145 -10.36 8.22 -14.99
CA ALA A 145 -10.51 8.98 -13.75
C ALA A 145 -9.93 8.20 -12.54
N GLU A 146 -10.22 6.91 -12.43
CA GLU A 146 -9.67 6.03 -11.40
C GLU A 146 -8.15 5.94 -11.50
N LEU A 147 -7.60 5.80 -12.71
CA LEU A 147 -6.16 5.77 -12.94
C LEU A 147 -5.51 7.08 -12.50
N ALA A 148 -6.13 8.23 -12.80
CA ALA A 148 -5.66 9.53 -12.33
C ALA A 148 -5.69 9.64 -10.79
N LEU A 149 -6.76 9.14 -10.15
CA LEU A 149 -6.86 9.09 -8.69
C LEU A 149 -5.77 8.20 -8.08
N ASN A 150 -5.54 7.01 -8.63
CA ASN A 150 -4.51 6.07 -8.19
C ASN A 150 -3.11 6.67 -8.31
N LYS A 151 -2.81 7.38 -9.42
CA LYS A 151 -1.55 8.13 -9.59
C LYS A 151 -1.37 9.18 -8.51
N LYS A 152 -2.42 9.93 -8.19
CA LYS A 152 -2.40 10.94 -7.11
C LYS A 152 -2.16 10.30 -5.74
N THR A 153 -2.84 9.19 -5.45
CA THR A 153 -2.66 8.43 -4.21
C THR A 153 -1.24 7.89 -4.08
N LYS A 154 -0.69 7.31 -5.15
CA LYS A 154 0.71 6.86 -5.20
C LYS A 154 1.68 8.00 -4.86
N ALA A 155 1.55 9.15 -5.50
CA ALA A 155 2.40 10.31 -5.24
C ALA A 155 2.27 10.84 -3.78
N ASN A 156 1.07 10.77 -3.20
CA ASN A 156 0.85 11.11 -1.79
C ASN A 156 1.56 10.12 -0.85
N LEU A 157 1.49 8.82 -1.14
CA LEU A 157 2.18 7.79 -0.36
C LEU A 157 3.70 7.94 -0.45
N GLU A 158 4.25 8.19 -1.64
CA GLU A 158 5.69 8.44 -1.83
C GLU A 158 6.16 9.66 -1.01
N ARG A 159 5.39 10.76 -1.02
CA ARG A 159 5.67 11.92 -0.15
C ARG A 159 5.63 11.57 1.33
N LYS A 160 4.66 10.75 1.76
CA LYS A 160 4.55 10.31 3.16
C LYS A 160 5.74 9.42 3.56
N VAL A 161 6.17 8.51 2.67
CA VAL A 161 7.37 7.69 2.88
C VAL A 161 8.59 8.59 3.04
N GLY A 162 8.82 9.53 2.11
CA GLY A 162 9.95 10.46 2.19
C GLY A 162 9.96 11.32 3.46
N TYR A 163 8.78 11.74 3.92
CA TYR A 163 8.65 12.47 5.19
C TYR A 163 8.99 11.60 6.41
N LEU A 164 8.49 10.37 6.46
CA LEU A 164 8.73 9.46 7.58
C LEU A 164 10.19 9.00 7.63
N THR A 165 10.84 8.77 6.48
CA THR A 165 12.27 8.45 6.42
C THR A 165 13.14 9.62 6.87
N ALA A 166 12.82 10.84 6.46
CA ALA A 166 13.50 12.05 6.93
C ALA A 166 13.35 12.23 8.45
N LYS A 167 12.15 11.99 9.00
CA LYS A 167 11.91 12.00 10.44
C LYS A 167 12.73 10.94 11.17
N ALA A 168 12.74 9.70 10.68
CA ALA A 168 13.52 8.61 11.27
C ALA A 168 15.02 8.98 11.34
N ARG A 169 15.56 9.48 10.23
CA ARG A 169 16.95 9.96 10.16
C ARG A 169 17.23 11.10 11.15
N ALA A 170 16.34 12.09 11.25
CA ALA A 170 16.51 13.19 12.20
C ALA A 170 16.53 12.69 13.66
N TYR A 171 15.72 11.67 14.00
CA TYR A 171 15.76 11.05 15.32
C TYR A 171 17.06 10.28 15.56
N GLU A 172 17.56 9.54 14.57
CA GLU A 172 18.85 8.85 14.65
C GLU A 172 20.01 9.84 14.84
N GLU A 173 20.01 10.95 14.08
CA GLU A 173 20.99 12.02 14.22
C GLU A 173 20.92 12.68 15.61
N TYR A 174 19.72 12.90 16.15
CA TYR A 174 19.54 13.38 17.53
C TYR A 174 20.15 12.42 18.54
N LEU A 175 19.84 11.12 18.47
CA LEU A 175 20.39 10.12 19.39
C LEU A 175 21.91 9.98 19.27
N ALA A 176 22.45 10.04 18.05
CA ALA A 176 23.89 10.04 17.83
C ALA A 176 24.57 11.28 18.43
N SER A 177 23.95 12.46 18.29
CA SER A 177 24.44 13.71 18.90
C SER A 177 24.39 13.66 20.44
N PHE A 178 23.39 12.99 20.99
CA PHE A 178 23.25 12.77 22.42
C PHE A 178 24.37 11.85 22.93
N ALA A 179 24.58 10.72 22.25
CA ALA A 179 25.65 9.78 22.58
C ALA A 179 27.05 10.43 22.54
N SER A 180 27.34 11.27 21.54
CA SER A 180 28.66 11.93 21.42
C SER A 180 28.92 12.98 22.51
N LYS A 181 27.88 13.72 22.94
CA LYS A 181 27.98 14.69 24.05
C LYS A 181 28.27 14.02 25.40
N LEU A 182 27.66 12.85 25.66
CA LEU A 182 27.95 12.06 26.88
C LEU A 182 29.42 11.69 27.00
N VAL A 183 30.05 11.30 25.89
CA VAL A 183 31.46 10.87 25.85
C VAL A 183 32.42 12.01 26.15
N THR A 184 32.09 13.23 25.74
CA THR A 184 33.02 14.38 25.82
C THR A 184 33.13 14.95 27.24
N LYS A 185 32.07 14.83 28.08
CA LYS A 185 32.04 15.35 29.46
C LYS A 185 32.84 14.55 30.49
N LYS A 186 33.50 13.47 30.08
CA LYS A 186 34.35 12.65 30.97
C LYS A 186 35.65 13.34 31.41
N LYS A 187 35.88 14.60 31.02
CA LYS A 187 37.11 15.33 31.33
C LYS A 187 36.90 16.31 32.49
N THR A 188 37.49 15.93 33.64
CA THR A 188 38.28 16.81 34.54
C THR A 188 37.57 17.72 35.57
N GLY A 189 36.61 17.24 36.39
CA GLY A 189 36.01 18.14 37.41
C GLY A 189 35.53 17.63 38.78
N PHE A 190 35.26 16.34 39.01
CA PHE A 190 34.50 15.91 40.22
C PHE A 190 35.17 14.81 41.06
N PHE A 191 36.48 14.91 41.29
CA PHE A 191 37.27 13.90 42.00
C PHE A 191 36.81 13.60 43.45
N SER A 192 36.08 14.50 44.13
CA SER A 192 35.68 14.31 45.53
C SER A 192 34.46 13.38 45.70
N LEU A 193 33.42 13.56 44.88
CA LEU A 193 32.18 12.75 44.97
C LEU A 193 32.33 11.40 44.24
N GLU A 194 33.18 11.36 43.21
CA GLU A 194 33.45 10.13 42.46
C GLU A 194 34.19 9.08 43.30
N ASN A 195 35.03 9.51 44.25
CA ASN A 195 35.68 8.61 45.19
C ASN A 195 34.71 7.99 46.21
N GLU A 196 33.65 8.70 46.61
CA GLU A 196 32.60 8.14 47.47
C GLU A 196 31.77 7.09 46.74
N PHE A 197 31.37 7.34 45.48
CA PHE A 197 30.67 6.34 44.69
C PHE A 197 31.55 5.15 44.30
N LYS A 198 32.87 5.35 44.12
CA LYS A 198 33.84 4.25 43.96
C LYS A 198 33.94 3.39 45.22
N ARG A 199 33.87 3.98 46.42
CA ARG A 199 33.82 3.25 47.70
C ARG A 199 32.50 2.51 47.90
N GLU A 200 31.37 3.07 47.43
CA GLU A 200 30.06 2.43 47.41
C GLU A 200 29.88 1.40 46.27
N GLY A 201 30.89 1.18 45.42
CA GLY A 201 30.81 0.25 44.28
C GLY A 201 29.93 0.71 43.11
N LYS A 202 29.50 1.98 43.11
CA LYS A 202 28.56 2.58 42.14
C LYS A 202 29.25 3.54 41.17
N SER A 203 30.50 3.29 40.84
CA SER A 203 31.23 4.09 39.85
C SER A 203 30.80 3.73 38.44
N SER A 204 30.52 4.75 37.63
CA SER A 204 29.97 4.59 36.28
C SER A 204 30.79 5.37 35.25
N LEU A 205 30.85 4.88 34.01
CA LEU A 205 31.65 5.46 32.94
C LEU A 205 31.24 6.90 32.59
N TYR A 206 29.96 7.26 32.74
CA TYR A 206 29.42 8.59 32.44
C TYR A 206 28.90 9.34 33.68
N GLY A 207 29.17 8.81 34.87
CA GLY A 207 28.83 9.43 36.15
C GLY A 207 27.57 8.88 36.81
N THR A 208 27.53 9.07 38.14
CA THR A 208 26.44 8.62 39.02
C THR A 208 25.88 9.82 39.78
N TYR A 209 24.56 9.96 39.81
CA TYR A 209 23.87 11.04 40.53
C TYR A 209 22.90 10.50 41.56
N LYS A 210 22.99 11.01 42.80
CA LYS A 210 22.09 10.67 43.91
C LYS A 210 21.00 11.73 44.07
N TYR A 211 19.74 11.30 44.12
CA TYR A 211 18.59 12.16 44.35
C TYR A 211 17.66 11.61 45.41
N THR A 212 17.34 12.42 46.41
CA THR A 212 16.25 12.11 47.35
C THR A 212 14.89 12.21 46.66
N ALA A 213 13.93 11.37 47.02
CA ALA A 213 12.59 11.34 46.43
C ALA A 213 11.87 12.70 46.53
N GLY A 214 12.00 13.41 47.66
CA GLY A 214 11.46 14.77 47.81
C GLY A 214 12.00 15.77 46.78
N ARG A 215 13.29 15.65 46.41
CA ARG A 215 13.92 16.52 45.40
C ARG A 215 13.43 16.19 43.99
N LEU A 216 13.23 14.90 43.67
CA LEU A 216 12.64 14.50 42.38
C LEU A 216 11.18 14.95 42.25
N ARG A 217 10.42 14.90 43.35
CA ARG A 217 9.03 15.37 43.38
C ARG A 217 8.93 16.88 43.16
N THR A 218 9.79 17.66 43.82
CA THR A 218 9.86 19.12 43.63
C THR A 218 10.22 19.49 42.19
N LYS A 219 11.05 18.67 41.53
CA LYS A 219 11.39 18.83 40.12
C LYS A 219 10.33 18.33 39.15
N GLY A 220 9.22 17.76 39.63
CA GLY A 220 8.18 17.18 38.78
C GLY A 220 8.58 15.87 38.09
N VAL A 221 9.67 15.23 38.52
CA VAL A 221 10.16 13.97 37.93
C VAL A 221 9.47 12.78 38.58
N LEU A 222 9.25 12.81 39.89
CA LEU A 222 8.59 11.74 40.63
C LEU A 222 7.13 12.12 40.90
N VAL A 223 6.20 11.32 40.38
CA VAL A 223 4.75 11.46 40.60
C VAL A 223 4.36 10.84 41.94
N GLY A 224 4.81 9.60 42.18
CA GLY A 224 4.49 8.85 43.40
C GLY A 224 5.36 7.61 43.54
N ILE A 225 5.31 7.01 44.73
CA ILE A 225 5.92 5.70 45.03
C ILE A 225 4.77 4.83 45.55
N LYS A 226 4.56 3.67 44.94
CA LYS A 226 3.59 2.66 45.36
C LYS A 226 3.97 2.14 46.75
N GLU A 227 2.96 1.90 47.58
CA GLU A 227 3.09 1.29 48.92
C GLU A 227 3.98 2.05 49.93
N THR A 228 4.29 3.32 49.68
CA THR A 228 5.09 4.16 50.59
C THR A 228 4.35 5.43 50.98
N ASP A 229 4.18 5.65 52.29
CA ASP A 229 3.55 6.87 52.81
C ASP A 229 4.33 8.14 52.48
N SER A 230 3.61 9.26 52.29
CA SER A 230 4.20 10.57 51.98
C SER A 230 5.25 11.05 52.99
N SER A 231 5.24 10.51 54.21
CA SER A 231 6.21 10.83 55.27
C SER A 231 7.58 10.16 55.06
N LEU A 232 7.67 9.07 54.31
CA LEU A 232 8.90 8.30 54.13
C LEU A 232 9.77 8.78 52.96
N PHE A 233 9.27 9.73 52.16
CA PHE A 233 9.98 10.29 50.99
C PHE A 233 11.33 10.94 51.35
N GLY A 234 11.54 11.34 52.60
CA GLY A 234 12.84 11.84 53.07
C GLY A 234 13.91 10.75 53.19
N SER A 235 13.50 9.50 53.41
CA SER A 235 14.40 8.34 53.58
C SER A 235 14.64 7.56 52.29
N VAL A 236 13.96 7.90 51.20
CA VAL A 236 14.10 7.25 49.89
C VAL A 236 15.02 8.07 49.00
N TYR A 237 15.98 7.40 48.37
CA TYR A 237 16.90 7.99 47.40
C TYR A 237 17.08 7.09 46.18
N PHE A 238 17.29 7.73 45.04
CA PHE A 238 17.51 7.12 43.75
C PHE A 238 18.94 7.42 43.29
N TYR A 239 19.61 6.41 42.76
CA TYR A 239 20.84 6.58 42.01
C TYR A 239 20.53 6.49 40.53
N LEU A 240 20.95 7.50 39.77
CA LEU A 240 20.96 7.48 38.31
C LEU A 240 22.39 7.19 37.86
N ILE A 241 22.57 6.04 37.24
CA ILE A 241 23.86 5.48 36.84
C ILE A 241 23.84 5.34 35.31
N CYS A 242 24.89 5.77 34.62
CA CYS A 242 24.97 5.73 33.16
C CYS A 242 26.27 5.06 32.73
N ASN A 243 26.23 3.76 32.43
CA ASN A 243 27.41 3.00 31.97
C ASN A 243 27.55 3.02 30.45
N ASP A 244 26.44 3.00 29.74
CA ASP A 244 26.38 3.01 28.28
C ASP A 244 25.70 4.30 27.79
N PRO A 245 26.10 4.85 26.64
CA PRO A 245 25.36 5.96 26.07
C PRO A 245 23.92 5.50 25.77
N LEU A 246 22.93 6.32 26.14
CA LEU A 246 21.48 6.09 25.96
C LEU A 246 20.78 5.18 26.99
N VAL A 247 21.52 4.47 27.86
CA VAL A 247 20.94 3.57 28.87
C VAL A 247 21.23 4.09 30.28
N PHE A 248 20.15 4.35 31.02
CA PHE A 248 20.21 4.85 32.39
C PHE A 248 19.72 3.78 33.36
N ARG A 249 20.61 3.30 34.21
CA ARG A 249 20.26 2.42 35.33
C ARG A 249 19.79 3.26 36.50
N ILE A 250 18.59 2.98 36.99
CA ILE A 250 17.97 3.63 38.13
C ILE A 250 17.94 2.62 39.27
N GLU A 251 18.57 2.96 40.39
CA GLU A 251 18.54 2.12 41.58
C GLU A 251 17.84 2.86 42.71
N MET A 252 16.83 2.23 43.30
CA MET A 252 16.05 2.77 44.41
C MET A 252 16.52 2.17 45.74
N PHE A 253 16.81 3.05 46.70
CA PHE A 253 17.20 2.69 48.06
C PHE A 253 16.26 3.30 49.08
N ILE A 254 15.91 2.51 50.09
CA ILE A 254 15.12 2.94 51.24
C ILE A 254 15.92 2.60 52.49
N LYS A 255 16.32 3.61 53.28
CA LYS A 255 17.11 3.44 54.52
C LYS A 255 18.29 2.46 54.36
N ASP A 256 19.02 2.59 53.25
CA ASP A 256 20.21 1.79 52.91
C ASP A 256 19.99 0.34 52.43
N ARG A 257 18.73 -0.07 52.24
CA ARG A 257 18.39 -1.30 51.50
C ARG A 257 18.06 -0.96 50.05
N MET A 258 18.66 -1.69 49.11
CA MET A 258 18.27 -1.66 47.70
C MET A 258 16.92 -2.36 47.54
N VAL A 259 15.94 -1.66 46.96
CA VAL A 259 14.57 -2.18 46.80
C VAL A 259 14.28 -2.54 45.35
N GLY A 260 14.89 -1.84 44.39
CA GLY A 260 14.74 -2.15 42.98
C GLY A 260 15.81 -1.51 42.12
N SER A 261 16.11 -2.15 41.00
CA SER A 261 16.96 -1.60 39.95
C SER A 261 16.29 -1.80 38.61
N ASP A 262 16.27 -0.77 37.79
CA ASP A 262 15.67 -0.81 36.45
C ASP A 262 16.56 -0.09 35.44
N ASN A 263 16.52 -0.51 34.17
CA ASN A 263 17.29 0.10 33.11
C ASN A 263 16.35 0.80 32.13
N VAL A 264 16.44 2.12 32.05
CA VAL A 264 15.59 2.93 31.19
C VAL A 264 16.38 3.47 30.01
N ARG A 265 15.89 3.24 28.80
CA ARG A 265 16.49 3.77 27.57
C ARG A 265 15.86 5.11 27.19
N ILE A 266 16.68 6.08 26.79
CA ILE A 266 16.18 7.39 26.34
C ILE A 266 15.27 7.28 25.12
N ASP A 267 15.55 6.34 24.21
CA ASP A 267 14.72 6.06 23.03
C ASP A 267 13.29 5.67 23.42
N GLU A 268 13.16 4.92 24.51
CA GLU A 268 11.86 4.45 25.00
C GLU A 268 11.08 5.59 25.65
N LEU A 269 11.76 6.44 26.43
CA LEU A 269 11.16 7.65 26.99
C LEU A 269 10.68 8.62 25.91
N LEU A 270 11.46 8.80 24.84
CA LEU A 270 11.08 9.63 23.70
C LEU A 270 9.88 9.04 22.94
N LYS A 271 9.83 7.72 22.77
CA LYS A 271 8.66 7.02 22.22
C LYS A 271 7.44 7.26 23.09
N MET A 272 7.54 7.07 24.41
CA MET A 272 6.46 7.30 25.35
C MET A 272 5.94 8.75 25.29
N LYS A 273 6.85 9.74 25.18
CA LYS A 273 6.48 11.16 24.98
C LYS A 273 5.68 11.34 23.68
N CYS A 274 6.12 10.75 22.58
CA CYS A 274 5.42 10.81 21.28
C CYS A 274 4.03 10.17 21.32
N TYR A 275 3.85 9.08 22.07
CA TYR A 275 2.54 8.44 22.25
C TYR A 275 1.65 9.16 23.27
N GLY A 276 2.14 10.22 23.93
CA GLY A 276 1.38 10.98 24.92
C GLY A 276 1.26 10.28 26.28
N VAL A 277 2.12 9.30 26.56
CA VAL A 277 2.21 8.65 27.88
C VAL A 277 2.86 9.62 28.86
N LYS A 278 2.20 9.87 29.99
CA LYS A 278 2.63 10.89 30.97
C LYS A 278 3.55 10.33 32.06
N SER A 279 3.36 9.07 32.43
CA SER A 279 4.11 8.42 33.51
C SER A 279 4.76 7.10 33.04
N VAL A 280 5.93 6.81 33.60
CA VAL A 280 6.67 5.56 33.46
C VAL A 280 6.77 4.94 34.85
N ASP A 281 6.45 3.65 34.97
CA ASP A 281 6.76 2.91 36.17
C ASP A 281 8.23 2.48 36.15
N VAL A 282 8.97 2.85 37.18
CA VAL A 282 10.38 2.57 37.37
C VAL A 282 10.51 1.61 38.55
N CYS A 283 11.20 0.50 38.34
CA CYS A 283 11.37 -0.57 39.34
C CYS A 283 10.06 -1.20 39.84
N GLY A 284 8.94 -1.00 39.14
CA GLY A 284 7.60 -1.50 39.53
C GLY A 284 7.01 -0.84 40.78
N LEU A 285 7.69 0.17 41.32
CA LEU A 285 7.39 0.78 42.62
C LEU A 285 7.31 2.29 42.55
N ALA A 286 7.92 2.95 41.57
CA ALA A 286 7.97 4.41 41.53
C ALA A 286 7.50 4.92 40.17
N GLU A 287 6.53 5.83 40.18
CA GLU A 287 6.00 6.44 38.96
C GLU A 287 6.71 7.76 38.68
N PHE A 288 7.38 7.81 37.53
CA PHE A 288 8.15 8.95 37.05
C PHE A 288 7.41 9.64 35.91
N CYS A 289 7.42 10.97 35.85
CA CYS A 289 6.89 11.71 34.71
C CYS A 289 7.88 11.64 33.54
N VAL A 290 7.40 11.25 32.35
CA VAL A 290 8.24 11.10 31.15
C VAL A 290 8.97 12.39 30.80
N GLU A 291 8.23 13.52 30.78
CA GLU A 291 8.79 14.82 30.40
C GLU A 291 9.82 15.32 31.41
N GLY A 292 9.46 15.32 32.69
CA GLY A 292 10.39 15.72 33.75
C GLY A 292 11.63 14.83 33.80
N PHE A 293 11.49 13.53 33.50
CA PHE A 293 12.63 12.61 33.50
C PHE A 293 13.60 12.87 32.34
N ILE A 294 13.08 13.13 31.13
CA ILE A 294 13.91 13.54 29.99
C ILE A 294 14.66 14.84 30.30
N ASP A 295 13.98 15.83 30.89
CA ASP A 295 14.60 17.11 31.25
C ASP A 295 15.69 16.95 32.31
N LEU A 296 15.47 16.07 33.30
CA LEU A 296 16.48 15.77 34.32
C LEU A 296 17.73 15.15 33.70
N ILE A 297 17.56 14.20 32.78
CA ILE A 297 18.66 13.54 32.07
C ILE A 297 19.42 14.57 31.23
N ASN A 298 18.71 15.38 30.44
CA ASN A 298 19.32 16.43 29.62
C ASN A 298 20.12 17.41 30.48
N LYS A 299 19.56 17.90 31.57
CA LYS A 299 20.23 18.87 32.46
C LYS A 299 21.46 18.31 33.19
N LYS A 300 21.58 16.99 33.34
CA LYS A 300 22.66 16.38 34.13
C LYS A 300 23.75 15.74 33.31
N TYR A 301 23.37 15.20 32.17
CA TYR A 301 24.29 14.48 31.32
C TYR A 301 24.61 15.26 30.02
N MET A 302 23.81 16.27 29.64
CA MET A 302 24.07 17.13 28.46
C MET A 302 24.52 18.56 28.82
N GLU A 303 23.87 19.22 29.79
CA GLU A 303 24.22 20.58 30.30
C GLU A 303 25.27 20.54 31.41
#